data_AF-A0AAX4H7I9-F1
#
_entry.id   AF-A0AAX4H7I9-F1
#
_cell.length_a   1.000
_cell.length_b   1.000
_cell.length_c   1.000
_cell.angle_alpha   90.00
_cell.angle_beta   90.00
_cell.angle_gamma   90.00
#
_symmetry.space_group_name_H-M   'P 1'
#
loop_
_entity.id
_entity.type
_entity.pdbx_description
1 polymer ?
#
loop_
_entity_poly.entity_id
_entity_poly.type
_entity_poly.pdbx_seq_one_letter_code
_entity_poly.pdbx_strand_id
1 'polypeptide(L)'
;MGRVVTLKEEAPLSLVVEKIKQSLGLDHVQVAPAAGSSSDPKIKTIAICAGSGGSVFRGVDADLFYTGELSHHEALYFVETGASVVACNHSNTERAFLKVLREQLLSELPDAEIDISTCDHDPYQTW
;
A
#
# COMPACT_ATOMS: atom_id res chain seq x y z
N MET A 1 -9.07 -5.38 -9.79
CA MET A 1 -8.42 -4.27 -9.06
C MET A 1 -7.30 -4.86 -8.22
N GLY A 2 -6.25 -4.11 -7.96
CA GLY A 2 -5.01 -4.63 -7.39
C GLY A 2 -4.11 -5.37 -8.39
N ARG A 3 -2.85 -5.60 -8.00
CA ARG A 3 -1.84 -6.33 -8.78
C ARG A 3 -0.97 -7.18 -7.87
N VAL A 4 -0.54 -8.33 -8.37
CA VAL A 4 0.57 -9.08 -7.78
C VAL A 4 1.84 -8.71 -8.52
N VAL A 5 2.87 -8.36 -7.78
CA VAL A 5 4.19 -8.01 -8.30
C VAL A 5 5.22 -8.99 -7.75
N THR A 6 6.07 -9.52 -8.63
CA THR A 6 7.21 -10.33 -8.23
C THR A 6 8.48 -9.49 -8.37
N LEU A 7 9.20 -9.30 -7.26
CA LEU A 7 10.47 -8.59 -7.24
C LEU A 7 11.54 -9.39 -7.99
N LYS A 8 12.46 -8.70 -8.66
CA LYS A 8 13.60 -9.36 -9.33
C LYS A 8 14.47 -10.12 -8.33
N GLU A 9 14.73 -9.51 -7.19
CA GLU A 9 15.48 -10.06 -6.06
C GLU A 9 14.65 -9.95 -4.79
N GLU A 10 14.84 -10.89 -3.86
CA GLU A 10 14.17 -10.83 -2.56
C GLU A 10 14.69 -9.67 -1.73
N ALA A 11 13.78 -8.95 -1.08
CA ALA A 11 14.10 -7.84 -0.21
C ALA A 11 13.65 -8.13 1.22
N PRO A 12 14.39 -7.69 2.25
CA PRO A 12 13.86 -7.73 3.61
C PRO A 12 12.62 -6.82 3.74
N LEU A 13 11.65 -7.24 4.56
CA LEU A 13 10.43 -6.48 4.84
C LEU A 13 10.73 -5.04 5.27
N SER A 14 11.77 -4.84 6.08
CA SER A 14 12.23 -3.53 6.53
C SER A 14 12.53 -2.57 5.37
N LEU A 15 13.24 -3.04 4.34
CA LEU A 15 13.55 -2.26 3.14
C LEU A 15 12.29 -1.96 2.32
N VAL A 16 11.38 -2.93 2.19
CA VAL A 16 10.11 -2.72 1.48
C VAL A 16 9.26 -1.65 2.19
N VAL A 17 9.18 -1.71 3.51
CA VAL A 17 8.48 -0.72 4.35
C VAL A 17 9.10 0.67 4.18
N GLU A 18 10.43 0.77 4.19
CA GLU A 18 11.14 2.03 3.94
C GLU A 18 10.78 2.63 2.56
N LYS A 19 10.72 1.79 1.52
CA LYS A 19 10.33 2.23 0.18
C LYS A 19 8.88 2.66 0.09
N ILE A 20 7.97 1.96 0.77
CA ILE A 20 6.56 2.35 0.87
C ILE A 20 6.45 3.73 1.52
N LYS A 21 7.08 3.94 2.67
CA LYS A 21 7.13 5.23 3.37
C LYS A 21 7.64 6.36 2.47
N GLN A 22 8.78 6.15 1.81
CA GLN A 22 9.36 7.12 0.87
C GLN A 22 8.41 7.44 -0.29
N SER A 23 7.75 6.43 -0.85
CA SER A 23 6.84 6.60 -1.99
C SER A 23 5.56 7.36 -1.64
N LEU A 24 5.03 7.16 -0.43
CA LEU A 24 3.82 7.81 0.06
C LEU A 24 4.10 9.13 0.81
N GLY A 25 5.35 9.41 1.18
CA GLY A 25 5.71 10.55 2.02
C GLY A 25 5.20 10.41 3.46
N LEU A 26 5.24 9.19 4.02
CA LEU A 26 4.76 8.88 5.36
C LEU A 26 5.92 8.55 6.32
N ASP A 27 5.89 9.10 7.53
CA ASP A 27 6.85 8.77 8.59
C ASP A 27 6.56 7.42 9.25
N HIS A 28 5.27 7.07 9.37
CA HIS A 28 4.77 5.88 10.05
C HIS A 28 3.78 5.12 9.17
N VAL A 29 3.83 3.78 9.25
CA VAL A 29 2.88 2.86 8.61
C VAL A 29 2.62 1.71 9.56
N GLN A 30 1.49 1.02 9.38
CA GLN A 30 1.16 -0.17 10.17
C GLN A 30 1.72 -1.41 9.47
N VAL A 31 2.45 -2.23 10.23
CA VAL A 31 3.09 -3.44 9.72
C VAL A 31 2.72 -4.61 10.61
N ALA A 32 2.26 -5.71 10.02
CA ALA A 32 2.06 -6.98 10.70
C ALA A 32 2.94 -8.04 10.02
N PRO A 33 4.09 -8.41 10.59
CA PRO A 33 4.97 -9.43 10.02
C PRO A 33 4.32 -10.83 10.05
N ALA A 34 4.68 -11.68 9.09
CA ALA A 34 4.24 -13.06 9.02
C ALA A 34 4.50 -13.84 10.33
N ALA A 35 3.52 -14.64 10.77
CA ALA A 35 3.65 -15.45 11.98
C ALA A 35 4.76 -16.50 11.85
N GLY A 36 5.52 -16.73 12.93
CA GLY A 36 6.60 -17.73 12.96
C GLY A 36 7.82 -17.39 12.10
N SER A 37 7.88 -16.20 11.51
CA SER A 37 9.01 -15.73 10.71
C SER A 37 10.08 -15.01 11.56
N SER A 38 11.25 -14.76 10.97
CA SER A 38 12.25 -13.86 11.56
C SER A 38 11.69 -12.45 11.73
N SER A 39 12.32 -11.62 12.57
CA SER A 39 11.93 -10.21 12.74
C SER A 39 11.89 -9.38 11.45
N ASP A 40 12.56 -9.84 10.39
CA ASP A 40 12.65 -9.16 9.09
C ASP A 40 12.57 -10.18 7.93
N PRO A 41 11.38 -10.72 7.63
CA PRO A 41 11.21 -11.76 6.62
C PRO A 41 11.57 -11.27 5.21
N LYS A 42 11.95 -12.20 4.34
CA LYS A 42 12.23 -11.92 2.93
C LYS A 42 10.93 -11.88 2.13
N ILE A 43 10.80 -10.87 1.28
CA ILE A 43 9.65 -10.61 0.41
C ILE A 43 10.09 -10.79 -1.04
N LYS A 44 9.40 -11.67 -1.77
CA LYS A 44 9.56 -11.88 -3.22
C LYS A 44 8.33 -11.42 -3.98
N THR A 45 7.16 -11.64 -3.42
CA THR A 45 5.85 -11.38 -4.04
C THR A 45 5.04 -10.41 -3.18
N ILE A 46 4.41 -9.44 -3.84
CA ILE A 46 3.63 -8.40 -3.18
C ILE A 46 2.26 -8.33 -3.86
N ALA A 47 1.20 -8.62 -3.12
CA ALA A 47 -0.17 -8.30 -3.51
C ALA A 47 -0.49 -6.86 -3.10
N ILE A 48 -0.82 -6.00 -4.07
CA ILE A 48 -1.00 -4.57 -3.87
C ILE A 48 -2.40 -4.16 -4.25
N CYS A 49 -3.08 -3.40 -3.39
CA CYS A 49 -4.35 -2.73 -3.69
C CYS A 49 -4.38 -1.38 -2.99
N ALA A 50 -4.55 -0.26 -3.72
CA ALA A 50 -4.84 1.01 -3.06
C ALA A 50 -6.24 0.96 -2.41
N GLY A 51 -6.46 1.74 -1.35
CA GLY A 51 -7.71 1.76 -0.61
C GLY A 51 -7.93 0.50 0.24
N SER A 52 -9.13 -0.06 0.19
CA SER A 52 -9.53 -1.23 0.99
C SER A 52 -9.35 -2.55 0.23
N GLY A 53 -8.30 -3.30 0.59
CA GLY A 53 -7.84 -4.47 -0.16
C GLY A 53 -8.41 -5.81 0.29
N GLY A 54 -9.07 -5.89 1.45
CA GLY A 54 -9.41 -7.17 2.08
C GLY A 54 -10.22 -8.14 1.21
N SER A 55 -11.23 -7.63 0.49
CA SER A 55 -12.00 -8.44 -0.47
C SER A 55 -11.23 -8.76 -1.76
N VAL A 56 -10.34 -7.85 -2.18
CA VAL A 56 -9.52 -7.97 -3.40
C VAL A 56 -8.45 -9.05 -3.24
N PHE A 57 -7.94 -9.24 -2.03
CA PHE A 57 -6.89 -10.19 -1.71
C PHE A 57 -7.37 -11.62 -1.49
N ARG A 58 -8.68 -11.89 -1.54
CA ARG A 58 -9.22 -13.25 -1.32
C ARG A 58 -8.66 -14.24 -2.35
N GLY A 59 -8.05 -15.32 -1.84
CA GLY A 59 -7.47 -16.38 -2.67
C GLY A 59 -6.19 -15.99 -3.39
N VAL A 60 -5.59 -14.84 -3.04
CA VAL A 60 -4.27 -14.44 -3.54
C VAL A 60 -3.21 -14.99 -2.59
N ASP A 61 -2.13 -15.52 -3.15
CA ASP A 61 -0.94 -15.96 -2.43
C ASP A 61 0.21 -14.96 -2.68
N ALA A 62 0.79 -14.43 -1.61
CA ALA A 62 1.89 -13.47 -1.67
C ALA A 62 2.61 -13.37 -0.32
N ASP A 63 3.90 -13.03 -0.34
CA ASP A 63 4.69 -12.84 0.89
C ASP A 63 4.29 -11.57 1.63
N LEU A 64 3.75 -10.58 0.92
CA LEU A 64 3.31 -9.29 1.46
C LEU A 64 1.99 -8.82 0.83
N PHE A 65 1.05 -8.44 1.68
CA PHE A 65 -0.15 -7.70 1.30
C PHE A 65 0.01 -6.22 1.65
N TYR A 66 -0.02 -5.36 0.64
CA TYR A 66 0.15 -3.92 0.78
C TYR A 66 -1.13 -3.19 0.35
N THR A 67 -1.77 -2.48 1.29
CA THR A 67 -3.03 -1.78 1.05
C THR A 67 -3.19 -0.53 1.91
N GLY A 68 -4.26 0.24 1.68
CA GLY A 68 -4.68 1.29 2.61
C GLY A 68 -5.21 0.68 3.91
N GLU A 69 -6.23 -0.17 3.81
CA GLU A 69 -6.97 -0.65 4.98
C GLU A 69 -7.24 -2.16 4.95
N LEU A 70 -7.20 -2.77 6.14
CA LEU A 70 -7.73 -4.09 6.44
C LEU A 70 -8.42 -4.04 7.81
N SER A 71 -9.46 -4.84 8.00
CA SER A 71 -9.96 -5.13 9.34
C SER A 71 -8.94 -5.95 10.13
N HIS A 72 -9.07 -5.93 11.46
CA HIS A 72 -8.22 -6.72 12.36
C HIS A 72 -8.17 -8.22 11.96
N HIS A 73 -9.33 -8.81 11.67
CA HIS A 73 -9.41 -10.22 11.32
C HIS A 73 -8.85 -10.54 9.94
N GLU A 74 -8.93 -9.62 8.98
CA GLU A 74 -8.28 -9.80 7.67
C GLU A 74 -6.76 -9.75 7.82
N ALA A 75 -6.22 -8.78 8.57
CA ALA A 75 -4.79 -8.72 8.85
C ALA A 75 -4.29 -9.98 9.57
N LEU A 76 -5.03 -10.44 10.60
CA LEU A 76 -4.70 -11.65 11.35
C LEU A 76 -4.69 -12.90 10.44
N TYR A 77 -5.69 -13.04 9.56
CA TYR A 77 -5.76 -14.15 8.61
C TYR A 77 -4.51 -14.23 7.71
N PHE A 78 -4.08 -13.11 7.14
CA PHE A 78 -2.87 -13.09 6.30
C PHE A 78 -1.60 -13.41 7.10
N VAL A 79 -1.50 -12.87 8.31
CA VAL A 79 -0.36 -13.15 9.21
C VAL A 79 -0.27 -14.63 9.58
N GLU A 80 -1.40 -15.26 9.93
CA GLU A 80 -1.48 -16.67 10.31
C GLU A 80 -1.26 -17.62 9.12
N THR A 81 -1.49 -17.16 7.89
CA THR A 81 -1.20 -17.90 6.66
C THR A 81 0.24 -17.72 6.17
N GLY A 82 1.08 -16.99 6.92
CA GLY A 82 2.51 -16.85 6.65
C GLY A 82 2.89 -15.63 5.81
N ALA A 83 1.96 -14.71 5.57
CA ALA A 83 2.21 -13.48 4.83
C ALA A 83 2.36 -12.27 5.76
N SER A 84 3.14 -11.29 5.35
CA SER A 84 3.20 -10.00 6.02
C SER A 84 2.13 -9.05 5.49
N VAL A 85 1.78 -8.04 6.27
CA VAL A 85 0.82 -6.99 5.89
C VAL A 85 1.44 -5.62 6.13
N VAL A 86 1.25 -4.71 5.18
CA VAL A 86 1.49 -3.27 5.36
C VAL A 86 0.20 -2.52 5.03
N ALA A 87 -0.31 -1.78 6.01
CA ALA A 87 -1.47 -0.91 5.88
C ALA A 87 -1.04 0.55 6.04
N CYS A 88 -1.53 1.43 5.15
CA CYS A 88 -1.08 2.82 5.05
C CYS A 88 -2.22 3.86 5.13
N ASN A 89 -3.42 3.44 5.52
CA ASN A 89 -4.68 4.19 5.43
C ASN A 89 -5.12 4.48 3.99
N HIS A 90 -6.43 4.71 3.82
CA HIS A 90 -7.10 4.75 2.53
C HIS A 90 -6.55 5.85 1.62
N SER A 91 -6.70 7.11 2.07
CA SER A 91 -6.39 8.29 1.27
C SER A 91 -4.92 8.34 0.89
N ASN A 92 -4.04 7.94 1.81
CA ASN A 92 -2.60 7.95 1.59
C ASN A 92 -2.20 7.06 0.41
N THR A 93 -2.80 5.88 0.26
CA THR A 93 -2.47 4.96 -0.83
C THR A 93 -3.02 5.38 -2.20
N GLU A 94 -4.07 6.19 -2.24
CA GLU A 94 -4.73 6.60 -3.47
C GLU A 94 -4.24 7.97 -3.99
N ARG A 95 -3.86 8.88 -3.08
CA ARG A 95 -3.58 10.29 -3.40
C ARG A 95 -2.47 10.48 -4.42
N ALA A 96 -1.48 9.60 -4.47
CA ALA A 96 -0.40 9.66 -5.45
C ALA A 96 -0.94 9.64 -6.90
N PHE A 97 -2.10 9.01 -7.13
CA PHE A 97 -2.75 8.96 -8.44
C PHE A 97 -3.21 10.34 -8.93
N LEU A 98 -3.50 11.30 -8.05
CA LEU A 98 -3.94 12.64 -8.46
C LEU A 98 -2.90 13.36 -9.32
N LYS A 99 -1.61 13.08 -9.11
CA LYS A 99 -0.52 13.59 -9.97
C LYS A 99 -0.62 13.02 -11.38
N VAL A 100 -0.87 11.72 -11.50
CA VAL A 100 -1.05 11.05 -12.80
C VAL A 100 -2.30 11.57 -13.51
N LEU A 101 -3.41 11.68 -12.78
CA LEU A 101 -4.67 12.19 -13.30
C LEU A 101 -4.54 13.64 -13.78
N ARG A 102 -3.83 14.50 -13.02
CA ARG A 102 -3.55 15.87 -13.43
C ARG A 102 -2.84 15.93 -14.78
N GLU A 103 -1.79 15.14 -14.98
CA GLU A 103 -1.07 15.11 -16.26
C GLU A 103 -1.94 14.60 -17.41
N GLN A 104 -2.81 13.60 -17.15
CA GLN A 104 -3.79 13.14 -18.13
C GLN A 104 -4.78 14.24 -18.51
N LEU A 105 -5.34 14.93 -17.52
CA LEU A 105 -6.29 16.00 -17.74
C LEU A 105 -5.65 17.20 -18.46
N LEU A 106 -4.40 17.56 -18.14
CA LEU A 106 -3.67 18.62 -18.86
C LEU A 106 -3.46 18.28 -20.33
N SER A 107 -3.26 17.00 -20.65
CA SER A 107 -3.16 16.54 -22.04
C SER A 107 -4.49 16.57 -22.79
N GLU A 108 -5.60 16.31 -22.10
CA GLU A 108 -6.94 16.25 -22.70
C GLU A 108 -7.63 17.62 -22.75
N LEU A 109 -7.28 18.51 -21.82
CA LEU A 109 -7.87 19.83 -21.62
C LEU A 109 -6.77 20.91 -21.54
N PRO A 110 -6.08 21.22 -22.65
CA PRO A 110 -4.90 22.09 -22.66
C PRO A 110 -5.18 23.54 -22.20
N ASP A 111 -6.42 24.00 -22.30
CA ASP A 111 -6.84 25.35 -21.90
C ASP A 111 -7.42 25.41 -20.47
N ALA A 112 -7.52 24.27 -19.78
CA ALA A 112 -8.07 24.21 -18.43
C ALA A 112 -6.98 24.44 -17.35
N GLU A 113 -7.36 25.14 -16.28
CA GLU A 113 -6.57 25.20 -15.06
C GLU A 113 -6.89 23.96 -14.20
N ILE A 114 -5.86 23.21 -13.83
CA ILE A 114 -5.99 21.94 -13.10
C ILE A 114 -5.09 21.96 -11.87
N ASP A 115 -5.73 21.94 -10.71
CA ASP A 115 -5.09 21.90 -9.41
C ASP A 115 -5.40 20.60 -8.66
N ILE A 116 -4.41 20.16 -7.89
CA ILE A 116 -4.61 19.10 -6.89
C ILE A 116 -4.86 19.81 -5.57
N SER A 117 -6.01 19.55 -4.98
CA SER A 117 -6.39 20.13 -3.70
C SER A 117 -5.33 19.81 -2.62
N THR A 118 -5.11 20.76 -1.71
CA THR A 118 -4.13 20.66 -0.62
C THR A 118 -4.78 20.62 0.76
N CYS A 119 -6.11 20.78 0.84
CA CYS A 119 -6.86 20.78 2.09
C CYS A 119 -7.38 19.39 2.49
N ASP A 120 -7.52 18.48 1.54
CA ASP A 120 -7.96 17.11 1.75
C ASP A 120 -6.77 16.21 2.11
N HIS A 121 -6.96 15.42 3.15
CA HIS A 121 -5.96 14.53 3.74
C HIS A 121 -6.65 13.33 4.38
N ASP A 122 -5.88 12.30 4.71
CA ASP A 122 -6.38 11.17 5.49
C ASP A 122 -7.05 11.66 6.79
N PRO A 123 -8.21 11.11 7.20
CA PRO A 123 -8.90 11.58 8.40
C PRO A 123 -8.20 11.16 9.70
N TYR A 124 -7.25 10.23 9.63
CA TYR A 124 -6.49 9.76 10.78
C TYR A 124 -5.13 10.45 10.87
N GLN A 125 -4.71 10.72 12.11
CA GLN A 125 -3.41 11.29 12.42
C GLN A 125 -2.68 10.38 13.40
N THR A 126 -1.36 10.29 13.27
CA THR A 126 -0.49 9.65 14.25
C THR A 126 -0.02 10.72 15.23
N TRP A 127 -0.19 10.47 16.55
CA TRP A 127 0.15 11.39 17.64
C TRP A 127 1.39 10.91 18.40
#